data_AF-A0A351Q393-F1
#
_entry.id   AF-A0A351Q393-F1
#
_cell.length_a   1.000
_cell.length_b   1.000
_cell.length_c   1.000
_cell.angle_alpha   90.00
_cell.angle_beta   90.00
_cell.angle_gamma   90.00
#
_symmetry.space_group_name_H-M   'P 1'
#
loop_
_entity.id
_entity.type
_entity.pdbx_description
1 polymer ?
#
loop_
_entity_poly.entity_id
_entity_poly.type
_entity_poly.pdbx_seq_one_letter_code
_entity_poly.pdbx_strand_id
1 'polypeptide(L)'
;VVMEYLDERFPHPPLLPVYPVARAQSRLWIYRVERDWCGLIDVIVASPDSKKAEAARKEFRESLISVASIFTDMDYFMNEEFTLVDCCLAPMLWRLPQLGIELPSNRQVKPLLDYMDRLFARPSFEESLTDLEREIRG
;
A
#
# COMPACT_ATOMS: atom_id res chain seq x y z
N VAL A 1 4.93 4.50 15.14
CA VAL A 1 6.02 4.90 16.07
C VAL A 1 7.40 4.78 15.42
N VAL A 2 7.88 3.59 15.05
CA VAL A 2 9.25 3.43 14.48
C VAL A 2 9.45 4.28 13.22
N MET A 3 8.52 4.23 12.25
CA MET A 3 8.63 4.99 11.01
C MET A 3 8.64 6.52 11.23
N GLU A 4 7.82 7.04 12.17
CA GLU A 4 7.82 8.47 12.50
C GLU A 4 9.13 8.89 13.18
N TYR A 5 9.66 8.07 14.08
CA TYR A 5 10.96 8.35 14.68
C TYR A 5 12.08 8.42 13.64
N LEU A 6 12.09 7.49 12.67
CA LEU A 6 13.09 7.48 11.60
C LEU A 6 12.98 8.74 10.73
N ASP A 7 11.77 9.15 10.36
CA ASP A 7 11.54 10.36 9.56
C ASP A 7 11.96 11.64 10.31
N GLU A 8 11.65 11.75 11.60
CA GLU A 8 12.09 12.88 12.43
C GLU A 8 13.60 12.89 12.67
N ARG A 9 14.21 11.71 12.85
CA ARG A 9 15.64 11.57 13.14
C ARG A 9 16.52 11.72 11.90
N PHE A 10 16.01 11.34 10.73
CA PHE A 10 16.71 11.35 9.44
C PHE A 10 15.81 12.05 8.38
N PRO A 11 15.71 13.39 8.41
CA PRO A 11 14.67 14.15 7.69
C PRO A 11 14.89 14.27 6.17
N HIS A 12 15.86 13.55 5.60
CA HIS A 12 16.24 13.66 4.20
C HIS A 12 16.37 12.28 3.55
N PRO A 13 15.58 11.99 2.50
CA PRO A 13 14.41 12.78 2.04
C PRO A 13 13.24 12.71 3.04
N PRO A 14 12.42 13.77 3.18
CA PRO A 14 11.28 13.75 4.10
C PRO A 14 10.18 12.81 3.57
N LEU A 15 9.61 11.99 4.47
CA LEU A 15 8.52 11.06 4.15
C LEU A 15 7.17 11.52 4.74
N LEU A 16 7.15 12.65 5.46
CA LEU A 16 5.94 13.32 5.91
C LEU A 16 5.90 14.79 5.47
N PRO A 17 4.70 15.34 5.21
CA PRO A 17 4.55 16.74 4.89
C PRO A 17 5.02 17.68 6.01
N VAL A 18 5.62 18.81 5.60
CA VAL A 18 6.08 19.86 6.53
C VAL A 18 4.92 20.56 7.21
N TYR A 19 3.80 20.80 6.51
CA TYR A 19 2.66 21.53 7.07
C TYR A 19 1.83 20.66 8.04
N PRO A 20 1.45 21.19 9.22
CA PRO A 20 0.75 20.41 10.25
C PRO A 20 -0.54 19.72 9.77
N VAL A 21 -1.34 20.40 8.95
CA VAL A 21 -2.60 19.85 8.43
C VAL A 21 -2.34 18.67 7.49
N ALA A 22 -1.44 18.84 6.52
CA ALA A 22 -1.07 17.76 5.60
C ALA A 22 -0.47 16.57 6.35
N ARG A 23 0.33 16.81 7.38
CA ARG A 23 0.89 15.76 8.24
C ARG A 23 -0.18 14.98 9.01
N ALA A 24 -1.17 15.69 9.56
CA ALA A 24 -2.32 15.06 10.20
C ALA A 24 -3.15 14.22 9.22
N GLN A 25 -3.28 14.68 7.97
CA GLN A 25 -3.92 13.91 6.90
C GLN A 25 -3.13 12.65 6.56
N SER A 26 -1.80 12.71 6.40
CA SER A 26 -0.97 11.51 6.18
C SER A 26 -1.14 10.50 7.32
N ARG A 27 -1.13 10.95 8.59
CA ARG A 27 -1.38 10.07 9.75
C ARG A 27 -2.78 9.45 9.71
N LEU A 28 -3.80 10.21 9.32
CA LEU A 28 -5.15 9.69 9.15
C LEU A 28 -5.20 8.62 8.06
N TRP A 29 -4.50 8.81 6.94
CA TRP A 29 -4.43 7.81 5.87
C TRP A 29 -3.74 6.54 6.33
N ILE A 30 -2.61 6.63 7.03
CA ILE A 30 -1.92 5.47 7.62
C ILE A 30 -2.87 4.71 8.56
N TYR A 31 -3.56 5.43 9.45
CA TYR A 31 -4.53 4.82 10.38
C TYR A 31 -5.66 4.10 9.65
N ARG A 32 -6.19 4.70 8.58
CA ARG A 32 -7.26 4.08 7.77
C ARG A 32 -6.77 2.85 7.02
N VAL A 33 -5.58 2.88 6.43
CA VAL A 33 -4.97 1.73 5.76
C VAL A 33 -4.80 0.58 6.76
N GLU A 34 -4.24 0.86 7.94
CA GLU A 34 -4.06 -0.15 8.98
C GLU A 34 -5.39 -0.76 9.41
N ARG A 35 -6.38 0.07 9.74
CA ARG A 35 -7.67 -0.40 10.23
C ARG A 35 -8.48 -1.12 9.16
N ASP A 36 -8.58 -0.52 7.97
CA ASP A 36 -9.53 -0.95 6.94
C ASP A 36 -8.94 -2.10 6.10
N TRP A 37 -7.61 -2.16 5.92
CA TRP A 37 -6.99 -3.15 5.02
C TRP A 37 -6.10 -4.16 5.76
N CYS A 38 -5.25 -3.76 6.71
CA CYS A 38 -4.41 -4.74 7.42
C CYS A 38 -5.28 -5.75 8.21
N GLY A 39 -6.41 -5.30 8.77
CA GLY A 39 -7.36 -6.21 9.42
C GLY A 39 -7.93 -7.28 8.47
N LEU A 40 -8.18 -6.94 7.19
CA LEU A 40 -8.61 -7.91 6.18
C LEU A 40 -7.50 -8.89 5.84
N ILE A 41 -6.26 -8.39 5.71
CA ILE A 41 -5.07 -9.21 5.47
C ILE A 41 -4.85 -10.21 6.61
N ASP A 42 -4.98 -9.77 7.86
CA ASP A 42 -4.83 -10.63 9.04
C ASP A 42 -5.86 -11.77 9.02
N VAL A 43 -7.11 -11.49 8.63
CA VAL A 43 -8.16 -12.51 8.46
C VAL A 43 -7.79 -13.52 7.37
N ILE A 44 -7.24 -13.05 6.24
CA ILE A 44 -6.82 -13.93 5.14
C ILE A 44 -5.67 -14.83 5.59
N VAL A 45 -4.64 -14.25 6.21
CA VAL A 45 -3.43 -14.98 6.64
C VAL A 45 -3.73 -15.98 7.75
N ALA A 46 -4.62 -15.63 8.69
CA ALA A 46 -4.94 -16.51 9.82
C ALA A 46 -5.68 -17.79 9.40
N SER A 47 -6.48 -17.76 8.32
CA SER A 47 -7.24 -18.92 7.86
C SER A 47 -7.55 -18.83 6.36
N PRO A 48 -6.56 -19.07 5.47
CA PRO A 48 -6.64 -18.80 4.04
C PRO A 48 -7.80 -19.49 3.30
N ASP A 49 -8.16 -20.70 3.73
CA ASP A 49 -9.22 -21.51 3.09
C ASP A 49 -10.62 -21.28 3.68
N SER A 50 -10.76 -20.34 4.62
CA SER A 50 -12.03 -20.08 5.28
C SER A 50 -12.96 -19.21 4.43
N LYS A 51 -14.29 -19.36 4.64
CA LYS A 51 -15.29 -18.43 4.05
C LYS A 51 -15.06 -16.97 4.44
N LYS A 52 -14.45 -16.73 5.61
CA LYS A 52 -14.11 -15.37 6.07
C LYS A 52 -12.95 -14.79 5.26
N ALA A 53 -11.93 -15.60 4.95
CA ALA A 53 -10.84 -15.18 4.09
C ALA A 53 -11.33 -14.85 2.67
N GLU A 54 -12.27 -15.63 2.13
CA GLU A 54 -12.86 -15.33 0.82
C GLU A 54 -13.62 -13.99 0.82
N ALA A 55 -14.42 -13.73 1.86
CA ALA A 55 -15.09 -12.44 2.02
C ALA A 55 -14.09 -11.29 2.17
N ALA A 56 -13.02 -11.48 2.94
CA ALA A 56 -11.97 -10.48 3.15
C ALA A 56 -11.17 -10.18 1.87
N ARG A 57 -10.86 -11.21 1.06
CA ARG A 57 -10.24 -11.02 -0.27
C ARG A 57 -11.11 -10.16 -1.17
N LYS A 58 -12.41 -10.47 -1.22
CA LYS A 58 -13.37 -9.71 -2.01
C LYS A 58 -13.45 -8.26 -1.55
N GLU A 59 -13.61 -8.03 -0.25
CA GLU A 59 -13.71 -6.69 0.33
C GLU A 59 -12.43 -5.87 0.11
N PHE A 60 -11.26 -6.48 0.32
CA PHE A 60 -9.98 -5.81 0.10
C PHE A 60 -9.78 -5.49 -1.38
N ARG A 61 -10.09 -6.42 -2.28
CA ARG A 61 -10.05 -6.20 -3.73
C ARG A 61 -10.97 -5.05 -4.17
N GLU A 62 -12.22 -5.04 -3.71
CA GLU A 62 -13.18 -3.98 -4.04
C GLU A 62 -12.70 -2.62 -3.50
N SER A 63 -12.12 -2.60 -2.30
CA SER A 63 -11.53 -1.41 -1.70
C SER A 63 -10.38 -0.86 -2.54
N LEU A 64 -9.45 -1.70 -2.99
CA LEU A 64 -8.37 -1.30 -3.90
C LEU A 64 -8.89 -0.75 -5.23
N ILE A 65 -9.91 -1.38 -5.82
CA ILE A 65 -10.54 -0.91 -7.06
C ILE A 65 -11.19 0.47 -6.86
N SER A 66 -11.82 0.70 -5.70
CA SER A 66 -12.48 1.98 -5.40
C SER A 66 -11.52 3.16 -5.28
N VAL A 67 -10.29 2.92 -4.80
CA VAL A 67 -9.26 3.96 -4.67
C VAL A 67 -8.43 4.14 -5.94
N ALA A 68 -8.62 3.29 -6.96
CA ALA A 68 -7.79 3.31 -8.15
C ALA A 68 -7.81 4.65 -8.88
N SER A 69 -8.94 5.37 -8.88
CA SER A 69 -9.05 6.65 -9.58
C SER A 69 -8.16 7.74 -8.99
N ILE A 70 -7.76 7.65 -7.72
CA ILE A 70 -6.84 8.61 -7.07
C ILE A 70 -5.55 8.75 -7.89
N PHE A 71 -5.05 7.64 -8.42
CA PHE A 71 -3.79 7.59 -9.17
C PHE A 71 -3.89 8.12 -10.60
N THR A 72 -5.06 8.67 -10.98
CA THR A 72 -5.21 9.43 -12.23
C THR A 72 -4.62 10.83 -12.08
N ASP A 73 -4.81 11.44 -10.91
CA ASP A 73 -4.44 12.83 -10.63
C ASP A 73 -3.22 12.93 -9.70
N MET A 74 -2.95 11.87 -8.92
CA MET A 74 -1.89 11.84 -7.91
C MET A 74 -0.85 10.76 -8.24
N ASP A 75 0.43 11.10 -8.19
CA ASP A 75 1.50 10.14 -8.45
C ASP A 75 1.64 9.09 -7.34
N TYR A 76 1.28 9.46 -6.10
CA TYR A 76 1.33 8.65 -4.88
C TYR A 76 -0.01 8.69 -4.14
N PHE A 77 -0.17 7.88 -3.09
CA PHE A 77 -1.47 7.76 -2.44
C PHE A 77 -1.87 9.06 -1.72
N MET A 78 -2.88 9.76 -2.28
CA MET A 78 -3.38 11.03 -1.79
C MET A 78 -2.31 12.14 -1.71
N ASN A 79 -1.24 12.04 -2.51
CA ASN A 79 -0.13 12.98 -2.51
C ASN A 79 0.61 12.98 -3.87
N GLU A 80 1.26 14.10 -4.21
CA GLU A 80 2.14 14.24 -5.37
C GLU A 80 3.55 13.71 -5.09
N GLU A 81 3.94 13.62 -3.81
CA GLU A 81 5.25 13.11 -3.37
C GLU A 81 5.12 11.78 -2.64
N PHE A 82 6.19 10.98 -2.67
CA PHE A 82 6.28 9.71 -1.96
C PHE A 82 6.33 9.93 -0.44
N THR A 83 5.46 9.25 0.30
CA THR A 83 5.34 9.44 1.76
C THR A 83 5.34 8.12 2.54
N LEU A 84 5.31 8.21 3.87
CA LEU A 84 5.08 7.05 4.75
C LEU A 84 3.77 6.31 4.45
N VAL A 85 2.77 6.97 3.85
CA VAL A 85 1.54 6.28 3.45
C VAL A 85 1.85 5.23 2.39
N ASP A 86 2.66 5.58 1.40
CA ASP A 86 3.11 4.65 0.35
C ASP A 86 4.00 3.53 0.91
N CYS A 87 4.84 3.84 1.90
CA CYS A 87 5.60 2.83 2.65
C CYS A 87 4.71 1.80 3.34
N CYS A 88 3.52 2.20 3.81
CA CYS A 88 2.54 1.26 4.37
C CYS A 88 1.85 0.43 3.29
N LEU A 89 1.60 1.00 2.11
CA LEU A 89 0.89 0.35 1.02
C LEU A 89 1.74 -0.64 0.24
N ALA A 90 3.00 -0.30 -0.03
CA ALA A 90 3.88 -1.08 -0.90
C ALA A 90 3.97 -2.57 -0.49
N PRO A 91 4.19 -2.91 0.80
CA PRO A 91 4.29 -4.31 1.23
C PRO A 91 2.99 -5.09 1.02
N MET A 92 1.84 -4.44 1.15
CA MET A 92 0.52 -5.06 0.98
C MET A 92 0.24 -5.33 -0.50
N LEU A 93 0.51 -4.34 -1.36
CA LEU A 93 0.34 -4.45 -2.80
C LEU A 93 1.30 -5.49 -3.40
N TRP A 94 2.52 -5.58 -2.88
CA TRP A 94 3.49 -6.59 -3.29
C TRP A 94 2.97 -8.02 -3.03
N ARG A 95 2.31 -8.22 -1.88
CA ARG A 95 1.82 -9.52 -1.40
C ARG A 95 0.48 -9.98 -1.99
N LEU A 96 -0.18 -9.20 -2.85
CA LEU A 96 -1.45 -9.59 -3.46
C LEU A 96 -1.48 -11.03 -4.02
N PRO A 97 -0.43 -11.54 -4.72
CA PRO A 97 -0.39 -12.93 -5.17
C PRO A 97 -0.46 -13.96 -4.02
N GLN A 98 0.31 -13.74 -2.95
CA GLN A 98 0.27 -14.61 -1.75
C GLN A 98 -1.08 -14.56 -1.04
N LEU A 99 -1.78 -13.44 -1.13
CA LEU A 99 -3.13 -13.28 -0.57
C LEU A 99 -4.20 -13.93 -1.46
N GLY A 100 -3.87 -14.44 -2.65
CA GLY A 100 -4.83 -14.97 -3.63
C GLY A 100 -5.73 -13.87 -4.19
N ILE A 101 -5.21 -12.65 -4.33
CA ILE A 101 -5.95 -11.49 -4.85
C ILE A 101 -5.39 -11.09 -6.20
N GLU A 102 -6.25 -11.15 -7.22
CA GLU A 102 -5.93 -10.67 -8.56
C GLU A 102 -6.73 -9.41 -8.89
N LEU A 103 -6.03 -8.34 -9.27
CA LEU A 103 -6.66 -7.12 -9.75
C LEU A 103 -7.03 -7.25 -11.24
N PRO A 104 -8.23 -6.83 -11.65
CA PRO A 104 -8.62 -6.93 -13.05
C PRO A 104 -7.80 -5.96 -13.91
N SER A 105 -7.31 -6.43 -15.06
CA SER A 105 -6.59 -5.60 -16.04
C SER A 105 -7.59 -4.84 -16.93
N ASN A 106 -8.23 -3.81 -16.38
CA ASN A 106 -9.19 -2.97 -17.10
C ASN A 106 -8.89 -1.47 -16.91
N ARG A 107 -9.58 -0.61 -17.67
CA ARG A 107 -9.35 0.85 -17.65
C ARG A 107 -9.58 1.48 -16.27
N GLN A 108 -10.50 0.92 -15.47
CA GLN A 108 -10.80 1.44 -14.14
C GLN A 108 -9.64 1.23 -13.16
N VAL A 109 -8.97 0.08 -13.25
CA VAL A 109 -7.91 -0.31 -12.31
C VAL A 109 -6.51 0.04 -12.83
N LYS A 110 -6.38 0.36 -14.13
CA LYS A 110 -5.12 0.75 -14.75
C LYS A 110 -4.32 1.80 -13.95
N PRO A 111 -4.91 2.90 -13.42
CA PRO A 111 -4.12 3.88 -12.69
C PRO A 111 -3.47 3.31 -11.41
N LEU A 112 -4.15 2.39 -10.72
CA LEU A 112 -3.59 1.67 -9.57
C LEU A 112 -2.45 0.73 -10.00
N LEU A 113 -2.61 0.01 -11.11
CA LEU A 113 -1.55 -0.86 -11.64
C LEU A 113 -0.31 -0.05 -12.04
N ASP A 114 -0.51 1.07 -12.73
CA ASP A 114 0.57 1.98 -13.10
C ASP A 114 1.26 2.57 -11.85
N TYR A 115 0.52 2.85 -10.77
CA TYR A 115 1.09 3.23 -9.47
C TYR A 115 1.92 2.10 -8.85
N MET A 116 1.41 0.86 -8.85
CA MET A 116 2.14 -0.31 -8.35
C MET A 116 3.46 -0.48 -9.10
N ASP A 117 3.45 -0.37 -10.43
CA ASP A 117 4.65 -0.48 -11.25
C ASP A 117 5.67 0.63 -10.90
N ARG A 118 5.23 1.88 -10.78
CA ARG A 118 6.10 3.00 -10.35
C ARG A 118 6.67 2.77 -8.95
N LEU A 119 5.84 2.29 -8.03
CA LEU A 119 6.21 2.06 -6.63
C LEU A 119 7.24 0.95 -6.50
N PHE A 120 7.06 -0.16 -7.23
CA PHE A 120 7.94 -1.31 -7.18
C PHE A 120 9.26 -1.09 -7.94
N ALA A 121 9.27 -0.23 -8.96
CA ALA A 121 10.49 0.15 -9.68
C ALA A 121 11.39 1.14 -8.92
N ARG A 122 11.01 1.57 -7.70
CA ARG A 122 11.85 2.48 -6.91
C ARG A 122 13.07 1.71 -6.38
N PRO A 123 14.31 2.25 -6.51
CA PRO A 123 15.50 1.60 -5.95
C PRO A 123 15.36 1.29 -4.46
N SER A 124 14.78 2.21 -3.68
CA SER A 124 14.54 2.01 -2.25
C SER A 124 13.59 0.86 -1.94
N PHE A 125 12.65 0.56 -2.84
CA PHE A 125 11.74 -0.57 -2.68
C PHE A 125 12.46 -1.88 -3.04
N GLU A 126 13.13 -1.95 -4.18
CA GLU A 126 13.88 -3.14 -4.62
C GLU A 126 14.97 -3.56 -3.62
N GLU A 127 15.66 -2.58 -3.03
CA GLU A 127 16.68 -2.78 -1.99
C GLU A 127 16.06 -3.20 -0.65
N SER A 128 14.81 -2.82 -0.37
CA SER A 128 14.11 -3.19 0.86
C SER A 128 13.61 -4.63 0.88
N LEU A 129 13.43 -5.26 -0.30
CA LEU A 129 12.91 -6.62 -0.40
C LEU A 129 13.91 -7.64 0.15
N THR A 130 13.42 -8.48 1.05
CA THR A 130 14.11 -9.71 1.43
C THR A 130 14.09 -10.74 0.29
N ASP A 131 14.98 -11.74 0.33
CA ASP A 131 15.03 -12.78 -0.70
C ASP A 131 13.70 -13.55 -0.81
N LEU A 132 13.06 -13.83 0.33
CA LEU A 132 11.74 -14.46 0.38
C LEU A 132 10.65 -13.58 -0.25
N GLU A 133 10.73 -12.27 -0.11
CA GLU A 133 9.77 -11.37 -0.73
C GLU A 133 10.00 -11.25 -2.24
N ARG A 134 11.24 -11.33 -2.72
CA ARG A 134 11.53 -11.32 -4.17
C ARG A 134 10.89 -12.50 -4.87
N GLU A 135 10.91 -13.69 -4.25
CA GLU A 135 10.28 -14.91 -4.79
C GLU A 135 8.76 -14.81 -4.97
N ILE A 136 8.09 -13.82 -4.37
CA ILE A 136 6.63 -13.63 -4.52
C ILE A 136 6.23 -13.32 -5.97
N ARG A 137 7.11 -12.62 -6.69
CA ARG A 137 6.86 -12.13 -8.06
C ARG A 137 8.02 -12.41 -9.02
N GLY A 138 9.06 -13.10 -8.55
CA GLY A 138 10.26 -13.49 -9.31
C GLY A 138 10.15 -14.84 -9.98
#